data_AF-A0A3P7E114-F1
#
_entry.id   AF-A0A3P7E114-F1
#
_cell.length_a   1.000
_cell.length_b   1.000
_cell.length_c   1.000
_cell.angle_alpha   90.00
_cell.angle_beta   90.00
_cell.angle_gamma   90.00
#
_symmetry.space_group_name_H-M   'P 1'
#
loop_
_entity.id
_entity.type
_entity.pdbx_description
1 polymer ?
#
loop_
_entity_poly.entity_id
_entity_poly.type
_entity_poly.pdbx_seq_one_letter_code
_entity_poly.pdbx_strand_id
1 'polypeptide(L)'
;MISINGKRCPYNGEMYDDGEQWHTGSCEQCKCKSGIALCSKMTCASPPSHCTWVAIPENECCPVCLGCQTDGKKHKRNETWQKDDCTTCSCGPDGVHYCQKHMCQVECDNPRKIPGQCCPICDEPTIIVNPAICPSLEHCPLRCENGLLRDSNGCFQCKCAPVQTVISSNCRELSDVNCDKYNHFI
;
A
#
# COMPACT_ATOMS: atom_id res chain seq x y z
N MET A 1 15.44 -71.60 20.92
CA MET A 1 14.07 -71.07 20.81
C MET A 1 13.99 -70.27 19.52
N ILE A 2 13.36 -70.80 18.47
CA ILE A 2 13.13 -70.04 17.24
C ILE A 2 11.91 -69.17 17.53
N SER A 3 12.13 -67.91 17.92
CA SER A 3 11.04 -66.96 18.02
C SER A 3 10.57 -66.68 16.60
N ILE A 4 9.41 -67.26 16.29
CA ILE A 4 8.37 -66.79 15.37
C ILE A 4 8.89 -65.65 14.48
N ASN A 5 9.04 -65.92 13.18
CA ASN A 5 9.08 -64.90 12.14
C ASN A 5 7.95 -63.90 12.43
N GLY A 6 8.26 -62.84 13.19
CA GLY A 6 7.36 -61.72 13.39
C GLY A 6 7.11 -61.25 11.99
N LYS A 7 5.88 -61.44 11.51
CA LYS A 7 5.56 -61.10 10.13
C LYS A 7 5.53 -59.57 10.07
N ARG A 8 6.69 -59.00 9.75
CA ARG A 8 6.92 -57.56 9.62
C ARG A 8 6.51 -57.10 8.22
N CYS A 9 6.13 -55.84 8.10
CA CYS A 9 5.74 -55.22 6.85
C CYS A 9 6.90 -54.38 6.30
N PRO A 10 7.46 -54.71 5.12
CA PRO A 10 8.44 -53.84 4.46
C PRO A 10 7.74 -52.66 3.79
N TYR A 11 8.16 -51.42 4.07
CA TYR A 11 7.68 -50.23 3.37
C TYR A 11 8.79 -49.19 3.22
N ASN A 12 9.03 -48.73 1.99
CA ASN A 12 10.01 -47.70 1.62
C ASN A 12 11.44 -47.85 2.20
N GLY A 13 11.90 -49.09 2.39
CA GLY A 13 13.22 -49.41 2.96
C GLY A 13 13.24 -49.59 4.48
N GLU A 14 12.12 -49.34 5.16
CA GLU A 14 11.93 -49.60 6.60
C GLU A 14 11.11 -50.87 6.84
N MET A 15 11.22 -51.43 8.05
CA MET A 15 10.55 -52.66 8.46
C MET A 15 9.65 -52.38 9.67
N TYR A 16 8.35 -52.50 9.47
CA TYR A 16 7.33 -52.21 10.48
C TYR A 16 6.90 -53.49 11.21
N ASP A 17 6.82 -53.45 12.54
CA ASP A 17 6.41 -54.56 13.38
C ASP A 17 4.89 -54.82 13.32
N ASP A 18 4.47 -56.03 13.70
CA ASP A 18 3.04 -56.37 13.74
C ASP A 18 2.28 -55.42 14.69
N GLY A 19 1.21 -54.80 14.18
CA GLY A 19 0.44 -53.79 14.90
C GLY A 19 0.91 -52.35 14.72
N GLU A 20 2.13 -52.13 14.22
CA GLU A 20 2.69 -50.80 13.96
C GLU A 20 1.89 -50.06 12.88
N GLN A 21 1.78 -48.73 13.04
CA GLN A 21 1.05 -47.86 12.13
C GLN A 21 1.98 -46.78 11.59
N TRP A 22 1.85 -46.49 10.30
CA TRP A 22 2.63 -45.43 9.64
C TRP A 22 1.78 -44.70 8.61
N HIS A 23 2.26 -43.53 8.20
CA HIS A 23 1.66 -42.73 7.14
C HIS A 23 2.55 -42.78 5.90
N THR A 24 1.93 -42.95 4.74
CA THR A 24 2.64 -42.92 3.45
C THR A 24 2.70 -41.50 2.90
N GLY A 25 3.66 -41.23 2.01
CA GLY A 25 3.71 -39.97 1.25
C GLY A 25 2.50 -39.75 0.32
N SER A 26 1.67 -40.78 0.12
CA SER A 26 0.40 -40.74 -0.62
C SER A 26 -0.82 -40.53 0.28
N CYS A 27 -0.63 -40.12 1.54
CA CYS A 27 -1.73 -39.88 2.50
C CYS A 27 -2.55 -41.13 2.84
N GLU A 28 -1.88 -42.27 2.95
CA GLU A 28 -2.49 -43.51 3.42
C GLU A 28 -2.05 -43.77 4.86
N GLN A 29 -3.01 -44.10 5.71
CA GLN A 29 -2.71 -44.67 7.01
C GLN A 29 -2.62 -46.19 6.82
N CYS A 30 -1.47 -46.74 7.15
CA CYS A 30 -1.19 -48.15 7.09
C CYS A 30 -1.07 -48.74 8.49
N LYS A 31 -1.50 -49.99 8.64
CA LYS A 31 -1.23 -50.82 9.82
C LYS A 31 -0.66 -52.15 9.39
N CYS A 32 0.45 -52.58 10.01
CA CYS A 32 0.96 -53.91 9.76
C CYS A 32 0.09 -54.93 10.49
N LYS A 33 -0.41 -55.93 9.76
CA LYS A 33 -1.13 -57.05 10.34
C LYS A 33 -0.63 -58.35 9.72
N SER A 34 0.10 -59.13 10.52
CA SER A 34 0.65 -60.42 10.16
C SER A 34 1.44 -60.38 8.85
N GLY A 35 2.28 -59.36 8.68
CA GLY A 35 3.14 -59.14 7.50
C GLY A 35 2.45 -58.53 6.29
N ILE A 36 1.16 -58.20 6.42
CA ILE A 36 0.39 -57.53 5.38
C ILE A 36 0.15 -56.09 5.82
N ALA A 37 0.57 -55.14 4.99
CA ALA A 37 0.24 -53.73 5.18
C ALA A 37 -1.22 -53.49 4.79
N LEU A 38 -2.07 -53.16 5.77
CA LEU A 38 -3.45 -52.77 5.55
C LEU A 38 -3.50 -51.24 5.50
N CYS A 39 -3.54 -50.69 4.29
CA CYS A 39 -3.52 -49.26 4.05
C CYS A 39 -4.89 -48.75 3.63
N SER A 40 -5.25 -47.56 4.11
CA SER A 40 -6.46 -46.86 3.70
C SER A 40 -6.16 -45.39 3.46
N LYS A 41 -6.80 -44.79 2.45
CA LYS A 41 -6.68 -43.35 2.20
C LYS A 41 -7.25 -42.57 3.38
N MET A 42 -6.47 -41.64 3.90
CA MET A 42 -6.96 -40.71 4.90
C MET A 42 -8.05 -39.81 4.28
N THR A 43 -9.09 -39.51 5.06
CA THR A 43 -10.11 -38.53 4.65
C THR A 43 -9.69 -37.15 5.13
N CYS A 44 -9.42 -36.24 4.21
CA CYS A 44 -9.07 -34.85 4.52
C CYS A 44 -10.29 -33.94 4.49
N ALA A 45 -10.31 -32.93 5.36
CA ALA A 45 -11.23 -31.81 5.24
C ALA A 45 -10.84 -30.96 4.02
N SER A 46 -11.83 -30.54 3.24
CA SER A 46 -11.59 -29.62 2.12
C SER A 46 -11.31 -28.20 2.64
N PRO A 47 -10.26 -27.52 2.15
CA PRO A 47 -10.06 -26.10 2.41
C PRO A 47 -11.27 -25.26 1.96
N PRO A 48 -11.43 -24.03 2.48
CA PRO A 48 -12.46 -23.11 2.02
C PRO A 48 -12.40 -22.90 0.50
N SER A 49 -13.56 -22.93 -0.18
CA SER A 49 -13.64 -22.87 -1.65
C SER A 49 -13.10 -21.59 -2.27
N HIS A 50 -13.04 -20.51 -1.51
CA HIS A 50 -12.54 -19.20 -1.93
C HIS A 50 -11.06 -18.97 -1.55
N CYS A 51 -10.42 -19.93 -0.87
CA CYS A 51 -9.01 -19.79 -0.52
C CYS A 51 -8.14 -19.85 -1.78
N THR A 52 -7.30 -18.83 -1.96
CA THR A 52 -6.46 -18.69 -3.16
C THR A 52 -5.07 -19.30 -3.02
N TRP A 53 -4.62 -19.59 -1.78
CA TRP A 53 -3.37 -20.29 -1.53
C TRP A 53 -3.60 -21.55 -0.68
N VAL A 54 -3.78 -22.67 -1.37
CA VAL A 54 -3.89 -24.00 -0.78
C VAL A 54 -2.60 -24.78 -1.01
N ALA A 55 -2.04 -25.37 0.04
CA ALA A 55 -0.93 -26.31 -0.07
C ALA A 55 -0.93 -27.31 1.09
N ILE A 56 -0.12 -28.36 0.97
CA ILE A 56 0.15 -29.32 2.04
C ILE A 56 1.42 -28.85 2.77
N PRO A 57 1.35 -28.51 4.06
CA PRO A 57 2.53 -28.11 4.85
C PRO A 57 3.55 -29.25 4.98
N GLU A 58 4.78 -28.91 5.37
CA GLU A 58 5.80 -29.92 5.65
C GLU A 58 5.34 -30.88 6.75
N ASN A 59 5.53 -32.18 6.53
CA ASN A 59 5.15 -33.26 7.44
C ASN A 59 3.64 -33.38 7.71
N GLU A 60 2.81 -32.65 6.97
CA GLU A 60 1.36 -32.78 7.01
C GLU A 60 0.87 -33.60 5.81
N CYS A 61 -0.33 -34.15 5.93
CA CYS A 61 -0.97 -34.91 4.85
C CYS A 61 -2.04 -34.08 4.13
N CYS A 62 -2.85 -33.34 4.88
CA CYS A 62 -4.02 -32.69 4.30
C CYS A 62 -3.71 -31.30 3.74
N PRO A 63 -4.31 -30.92 2.60
CA PRO A 63 -4.18 -29.56 2.09
C PRO A 63 -4.88 -28.59 3.05
N VAL A 64 -4.24 -27.45 3.30
CA VAL A 64 -4.79 -26.39 4.14
C VAL A 64 -4.73 -25.05 3.41
N CYS A 65 -5.60 -24.12 3.81
CA CYS A 65 -5.52 -22.74 3.37
C CYS A 65 -4.38 -22.03 4.12
N LEU A 66 -3.33 -21.66 3.39
CA LEU A 66 -2.17 -20.96 3.94
C LEU A 66 -2.35 -19.44 3.91
N GLY A 67 -3.22 -18.93 3.03
CA GLY A 67 -3.54 -17.51 2.92
C GLY A 67 -4.02 -17.12 1.54
N CYS A 68 -3.54 -15.98 1.06
CA CYS A 68 -3.96 -15.38 -0.19
C CYS A 68 -2.84 -15.46 -1.23
N GLN A 69 -3.19 -15.72 -2.48
CA GLN A 69 -2.29 -15.60 -3.62
C GLN A 69 -2.84 -14.58 -4.62
N THR A 70 -2.11 -13.49 -4.82
CA THR A 70 -2.50 -12.38 -5.70
C THR A 70 -1.32 -11.99 -6.57
N ASP A 71 -1.53 -11.89 -7.89
CA ASP A 71 -0.50 -11.47 -8.86
C ASP A 71 0.81 -12.29 -8.73
N GLY A 72 0.69 -13.60 -8.44
CA GLY A 72 1.81 -14.50 -8.22
C GLY A 72 2.50 -14.40 -6.85
N LYS A 73 2.17 -13.39 -6.03
CA LYS A 73 2.67 -13.22 -4.67
C LYS A 73 1.78 -13.92 -3.65
N LYS A 74 2.40 -14.47 -2.60
CA LYS A 74 1.73 -15.18 -1.51
C LYS A 74 1.76 -14.33 -0.25
N HIS A 75 0.60 -14.17 0.37
CA HIS A 75 0.41 -13.41 1.61
C HIS A 75 -0.22 -14.32 2.65
N LYS A 76 0.33 -14.33 3.86
CA LYS A 76 -0.21 -15.13 4.96
C LYS A 76 -1.55 -14.56 5.41
N ARG A 77 -2.36 -15.39 6.07
CA ARG A 77 -3.60 -14.94 6.71
C ARG A 77 -3.32 -13.78 7.67
N ASN A 78 -4.19 -12.78 7.65
CA ASN A 78 -4.11 -11.52 8.41
C ASN A 78 -2.93 -10.61 8.00
N GLU A 79 -2.20 -10.92 6.94
CA GLU A 79 -1.18 -10.02 6.39
C GLU A 79 -1.84 -8.86 5.65
N THR A 80 -1.23 -7.68 5.73
CA THR A 80 -1.59 -6.51 4.93
C THR A 80 -0.41 -6.10 4.06
N TRP A 81 -0.68 -5.63 2.85
CA TRP A 81 0.35 -5.20 1.90
C TRP A 81 -0.12 -4.02 1.06
N GLN A 82 0.85 -3.22 0.60
CA GLN A 82 0.62 -2.22 -0.44
C GLN A 82 0.77 -2.88 -1.81
N LYS A 83 -0.30 -2.86 -2.60
CA LYS A 83 -0.30 -3.38 -3.98
C LYS A 83 0.34 -2.38 -4.93
N ASP A 84 0.00 -1.10 -4.75
CA ASP A 84 0.53 0.04 -5.49
C ASP A 84 0.47 1.30 -4.60
N ASP A 85 0.88 2.46 -5.12
CA ASP A 85 0.92 3.71 -4.36
C ASP A 85 -0.43 4.12 -3.74
N CYS A 86 -1.56 3.61 -4.26
CA CYS A 86 -2.91 4.01 -3.85
C CYS A 86 -3.76 2.86 -3.31
N THR A 87 -3.28 1.62 -3.37
CA THR A 87 -4.10 0.43 -3.09
C THR A 87 -3.48 -0.41 -1.99
N THR A 88 -4.18 -0.48 -0.87
CA THR A 88 -3.82 -1.35 0.27
C THR A 88 -4.72 -2.57 0.27
N CYS A 89 -4.13 -3.75 0.49
CA CYS A 89 -4.84 -5.01 0.55
C CYS A 89 -4.59 -5.73 1.88
N SER A 90 -5.53 -6.60 2.26
CA SER A 90 -5.43 -7.48 3.42
C SER A 90 -5.86 -8.90 3.06
N CYS A 91 -5.26 -9.90 3.71
CA CYS A 91 -5.64 -11.29 3.56
C CYS A 91 -6.53 -11.73 4.73
N GLY A 92 -7.75 -12.13 4.42
CA GLY A 92 -8.70 -12.66 5.38
C GLY A 92 -8.25 -13.99 6.01
N PRO A 93 -8.89 -14.39 7.13
CA PRO A 93 -8.63 -15.67 7.78
C PRO A 93 -9.04 -16.88 6.91
N ASP A 94 -9.87 -16.64 5.92
CA ASP A 94 -10.51 -17.57 5.00
C ASP A 94 -9.73 -17.72 3.68
N GLY A 95 -8.67 -16.91 3.47
CA GLY A 95 -7.84 -16.91 2.27
C GLY A 95 -8.36 -16.04 1.13
N VAL A 96 -9.35 -15.19 1.42
CA VAL A 96 -9.83 -14.14 0.50
C VAL A 96 -9.05 -12.85 0.73
N HIS A 97 -8.62 -12.20 -0.34
CA HIS A 97 -7.99 -10.88 -0.24
C HIS A 97 -9.02 -9.77 -0.41
N TYR A 98 -8.85 -8.69 0.35
CA TYR A 98 -9.70 -7.49 0.30
C TYR A 98 -8.81 -6.29 0.03
N CYS A 99 -9.10 -5.53 -1.03
CA CYS A 99 -8.30 -4.37 -1.41
C CYS A 99 -9.14 -3.09 -1.39
N GLN A 100 -8.55 -2.02 -0.86
CA GLN A 100 -9.12 -0.68 -0.85
C GLN A 100 -8.19 0.25 -1.61
N LYS A 101 -8.76 0.98 -2.58
CA LYS A 101 -8.06 1.96 -3.40
C LYS A 101 -8.47 3.38 -3.03
N HIS A 102 -7.49 4.24 -2.78
CA HIS A 102 -7.70 5.66 -2.60
C HIS A 102 -7.91 6.34 -3.97
N MET A 103 -8.90 7.24 -4.03
CA MET A 103 -9.22 8.02 -5.23
C MET A 103 -8.78 9.46 -5.01
N CYS A 104 -7.93 9.97 -5.90
CA CYS A 104 -7.42 11.33 -5.83
C CYS A 104 -8.36 12.31 -6.51
N GLN A 105 -8.55 13.49 -5.89
CA GLN A 105 -9.15 14.65 -6.55
C GLN A 105 -8.04 15.46 -7.24
N VAL A 106 -8.29 15.90 -8.47
CA VAL A 106 -7.33 16.67 -9.26
C VAL A 106 -8.05 17.86 -9.87
N GLU A 107 -7.63 19.07 -9.48
CA GLU A 107 -8.20 20.34 -9.91
C GLU A 107 -7.10 21.29 -10.42
N CYS A 108 -6.37 20.86 -11.45
CA CYS A 108 -5.36 21.68 -12.11
C CYS A 108 -5.07 21.16 -13.53
N ASP A 109 -4.52 22.03 -14.38
CA ASP A 109 -4.21 21.70 -15.77
C ASP A 109 -3.02 20.73 -15.91
N ASN A 110 -2.04 20.79 -14.99
CA ASN A 110 -0.79 20.04 -15.07
C ASN A 110 -0.51 19.26 -13.77
N PRO A 111 -1.26 18.20 -13.47
CA PRO A 111 -0.98 17.35 -12.32
C PRO A 111 0.34 16.61 -12.50
N ARG A 112 1.22 16.69 -11.50
CA ARG A 112 2.53 16.03 -11.49
C ARG A 112 2.52 14.83 -10.56
N LYS A 113 2.64 13.62 -11.12
CA LYS A 113 2.81 12.38 -10.35
C LYS A 113 4.21 12.34 -9.74
N ILE A 114 4.29 12.09 -8.43
CA ILE A 114 5.55 11.87 -7.72
C ILE A 114 5.72 10.36 -7.46
N PRO A 115 6.89 9.76 -7.75
CA PRO A 115 7.16 8.37 -7.42
C PRO A 115 6.94 8.07 -5.93
N GLY A 116 6.19 7.01 -5.62
CA GLY A 116 5.92 6.58 -4.25
C GLY A 116 4.81 7.35 -3.53
N GLN A 117 4.17 8.33 -4.17
CA GLN A 117 2.99 9.02 -3.63
C GLN A 117 1.73 8.57 -4.36
N CYS A 118 0.62 8.36 -3.64
CA CYS A 118 -0.64 8.01 -4.28
C CYS A 118 -1.09 9.09 -5.28
N CYS A 119 -1.29 10.31 -4.79
CA CYS A 119 -1.90 11.39 -5.55
C CYS A 119 -0.85 12.29 -6.22
N PRO A 120 -1.17 12.84 -7.40
CA PRO A 120 -0.35 13.86 -8.01
C PRO A 120 -0.44 15.16 -7.19
N ILE A 121 0.58 15.99 -7.33
CA ILE A 121 0.55 17.36 -6.83
C ILE A 121 0.17 18.31 -7.97
N CYS A 122 -0.47 19.41 -7.62
CA CYS A 122 -0.67 20.53 -8.51
C CYS A 122 0.30 21.63 -8.08
N ASP A 123 1.16 22.08 -8.99
CA ASP A 123 1.94 23.29 -8.73
C ASP A 123 0.96 24.47 -8.73
N GLU A 124 0.99 25.31 -7.70
CA GLU A 124 0.21 26.56 -7.69
C GLU A 124 0.65 27.40 -8.89
N PRO A 125 -0.26 28.06 -9.63
CA PRO A 125 0.15 28.90 -10.75
C PRO A 125 1.01 30.04 -10.23
N THR A 126 2.33 29.87 -10.28
CA THR A 126 3.26 30.99 -10.22
C THR A 126 3.03 31.73 -11.52
N ILE A 127 2.10 32.71 -11.52
CA ILE A 127 2.12 33.74 -12.54
C ILE A 127 3.43 34.49 -12.31
N ILE A 128 4.54 33.95 -12.81
CA ILE A 128 5.75 34.71 -13.03
C ILE A 128 5.39 35.59 -14.22
N VAL A 129 4.68 36.68 -13.94
CA VAL A 129 4.54 37.76 -14.91
C VAL A 129 5.96 38.20 -15.15
N ASN A 130 6.49 37.87 -16.31
CA ASN A 130 7.80 38.34 -16.69
C ASN A 130 7.71 39.89 -16.60
N PRO A 131 8.46 40.57 -15.72
CA PRO A 131 8.28 42.01 -15.50
C PRO A 131 8.40 42.80 -16.80
N ALA A 132 9.13 42.25 -17.78
CA ALA A 132 9.27 42.76 -19.14
C ALA A 132 7.96 42.91 -19.93
N ILE A 133 6.86 42.26 -19.52
CA ILE A 133 5.57 42.35 -20.20
C ILE A 133 4.70 43.46 -19.61
N CYS A 134 4.99 43.91 -18.38
CA CYS A 134 4.20 44.96 -17.75
C CYS A 134 4.63 46.34 -18.22
N PRO A 135 3.68 47.28 -18.39
CA PRO A 135 4.02 48.67 -18.62
C PRO A 135 4.79 49.24 -17.42
N SER A 136 5.82 50.05 -17.70
CA SER A 136 6.60 50.71 -16.65
C SER A 136 5.71 51.68 -15.85
N LEU A 137 5.92 51.69 -14.52
CA LEU A 137 5.27 52.61 -13.58
C LEU A 137 6.22 53.71 -13.07
N GLU A 138 7.32 53.97 -13.77
CA GLU A 138 8.35 54.95 -13.36
C GLU A 138 7.81 56.31 -12.91
N HIS A 139 6.65 56.75 -13.43
CA HIS A 139 6.05 58.05 -13.13
C HIS A 139 4.76 57.98 -12.30
N CYS A 140 4.47 56.87 -11.62
CA CYS A 140 3.28 56.78 -10.78
C CYS A 140 3.46 57.54 -9.44
N PRO A 141 2.66 58.59 -9.15
CA PRO A 141 2.85 59.41 -7.95
C PRO A 141 2.13 58.87 -6.70
N LEU A 142 1.40 57.75 -6.82
CA LEU A 142 0.51 57.28 -5.76
C LEU A 142 1.28 56.60 -4.62
N ARG A 143 0.93 56.96 -3.38
CA ARG A 143 1.29 56.22 -2.16
C ARG A 143 0.03 55.60 -1.58
N CYS A 144 -0.15 54.30 -1.78
CA CYS A 144 -1.36 53.59 -1.42
C CYS A 144 -1.17 52.77 -0.14
N GLU A 145 -2.10 52.88 0.80
CA GLU A 145 -2.06 52.13 2.08
C GLU A 145 -2.11 50.60 1.88
N ASN A 146 -2.91 50.12 0.91
CA ASN A 146 -3.05 48.70 0.56
C ASN A 146 -2.26 48.30 -0.70
N GLY A 147 -1.29 49.13 -1.11
CA GLY A 147 -0.56 48.92 -2.37
C GLY A 147 -1.36 49.27 -3.63
N LEU A 148 -0.74 49.02 -4.79
CA LEU A 148 -1.32 49.29 -6.10
C LEU A 148 -2.20 48.14 -6.57
N LEU A 149 -3.27 48.47 -7.28
CA LEU A 149 -4.15 47.51 -7.93
C LEU A 149 -3.38 46.72 -9.00
N ARG A 150 -3.65 45.42 -9.12
CA ARG A 150 -3.17 44.58 -10.23
C ARG A 150 -4.27 44.38 -11.26
N ASP A 151 -3.91 44.37 -12.53
CA ASP A 151 -4.81 43.91 -13.60
C ASP A 151 -4.91 42.37 -13.67
N SER A 152 -5.71 41.86 -14.60
CA SER A 152 -5.90 40.42 -14.83
C SER A 152 -4.63 39.68 -15.23
N ASN A 153 -3.61 40.39 -15.73
CA ASN A 153 -2.31 39.84 -16.09
C ASN A 153 -1.30 39.95 -14.94
N GLY A 154 -1.72 40.46 -13.77
CA GLY A 154 -0.86 40.67 -12.62
C GLY A 154 0.02 41.92 -12.70
N CYS A 155 -0.12 42.78 -13.71
CA CYS A 155 0.63 44.02 -13.81
C CYS A 155 0.06 45.09 -12.88
N PHE A 156 0.95 45.88 -12.28
CA PHE A 156 0.53 46.99 -11.44
C PHE A 156 -0.07 48.11 -12.28
N GLN A 157 -1.24 48.59 -11.87
CA GLN A 157 -1.85 49.80 -12.38
C GLN A 157 -1.47 50.96 -11.47
N CYS A 158 -1.34 52.17 -12.01
CA CYS A 158 -1.21 53.39 -11.20
C CYS A 158 -2.57 53.78 -10.57
N LYS A 159 -3.12 52.90 -9.73
CA LYS A 159 -4.36 53.05 -8.96
C LYS A 159 -4.20 52.32 -7.63
N CYS A 160 -4.69 52.87 -6.54
CA CYS A 160 -4.66 52.19 -5.25
C CYS A 160 -5.62 51.00 -5.22
N ALA A 161 -5.18 49.89 -4.62
CA ALA A 161 -6.06 48.77 -4.33
C ALA A 161 -7.16 49.19 -3.34
N PRO A 162 -8.40 48.72 -3.51
CA PRO A 162 -9.46 48.98 -2.55
C PRO A 162 -9.11 48.35 -1.20
N VAL A 163 -9.61 48.95 -0.11
CA VAL A 163 -9.50 48.36 1.23
C VAL A 163 -10.13 46.97 1.19
N GLN A 164 -9.33 45.94 1.37
CA GLN A 164 -9.84 44.60 1.56
C GLN A 164 -10.49 44.55 2.94
N THR A 165 -11.82 44.59 3.01
CA THR A 165 -12.57 44.34 4.24
C THR A 165 -12.58 42.84 4.60
N VAL A 166 -11.56 42.11 4.19
CA VAL A 166 -11.33 40.75 4.69
C VAL A 166 -10.72 40.93 6.07
N ILE A 167 -11.48 40.52 7.08
CA ILE A 167 -11.04 40.43 8.48
C ILE A 167 -9.82 39.52 8.51
N SER A 168 -8.63 40.07 8.30
CA SER A 168 -7.36 39.36 8.45
C SER A 168 -7.02 39.36 9.94
N SER A 169 -7.75 38.55 10.71
CA SER A 169 -7.36 38.26 12.10
C SER A 169 -6.07 37.42 12.18
N ASN A 170 -5.46 37.07 11.04
CA ASN A 170 -4.25 36.24 10.99
C ASN A 170 -3.00 36.95 10.47
N CYS A 171 -3.08 38.20 9.99
CA CYS A 171 -1.87 38.98 9.74
C CYS A 171 -1.33 39.47 11.08
N ARG A 172 -0.22 38.88 11.54
CA ARG A 172 0.55 39.42 12.66
C ARG A 172 0.92 40.87 12.35
N GLU A 173 0.66 41.76 13.30
CA GLU A 173 1.02 43.19 13.21
C GLU A 173 2.48 43.35 12.76
N LEU A 174 2.74 44.24 11.79
CA LEU A 174 4.12 44.57 11.42
C LEU A 174 4.81 45.22 12.63
N SER A 175 6.00 44.75 12.94
CA SER A 175 6.85 45.22 14.03
C SER A 175 8.28 45.34 13.54
N ASP A 176 9.12 46.08 14.26
CA ASP A 176 10.56 46.21 13.95
C ASP A 176 11.29 44.85 13.84
N VAL A 177 10.70 43.77 14.35
CA VAL A 177 11.25 42.41 14.32
C VAL A 177 10.93 41.67 13.01
N ASN A 178 9.79 41.96 12.38
CA ASN A 178 9.37 41.32 11.12
C ASN A 178 9.44 42.27 9.91
N CYS A 179 9.83 43.52 10.14
CA CYS A 179 10.11 44.49 9.10
C CYS A 179 11.46 44.15 8.47
N ASP A 180 11.45 43.40 7.37
CA ASP A 180 12.66 43.14 6.58
C ASP A 180 13.24 44.47 6.11
N LYS A 181 14.29 44.95 6.81
CA LYS A 181 15.12 46.09 6.41
C LYS A 181 15.89 45.72 5.15
N TYR A 182 15.29 45.91 3.98
CA TYR A 182 16.04 46.02 2.73
C TYR A 182 16.69 47.42 2.66
N ASN A 183 17.84 47.56 3.32
CA ASN A 183 18.76 48.66 3.11
C ASN A 183 19.76 48.22 2.03
N HIS A 184 19.55 48.64 0.78
CA HIS A 184 20.55 48.50 -0.28
C HIS A 184 21.05 49.89 -0.71
N PHE A 185 22.22 50.23 -0.17
CA PHE A 185 23.35 51.00 -0.72
C PHE A 185 23.10 52.25 -1.58
N ILE A 186 23.59 53.39 -1.07
CA ILE A 186 24.18 54.50 -1.83
C ILE A 186 25.67 54.18 -2.00
#